data_AF-A0AA92IY88-F1
#
_entry.id   AF-A0AA92IY88-F1
#
_cell.length_a   1.000
_cell.length_b   1.000
_cell.length_c   1.000
_cell.angle_alpha   90.00
_cell.angle_beta   90.00
_cell.angle_gamma   90.00
#
_symmetry.space_group_name_H-M   'P 1'
#
loop_
_entity.id
_entity.type
_entity.pdbx_description
1 polymer ?
#
loop_
_entity_poly.entity_id
_entity_poly.type
_entity_poly.pdbx_seq_one_letter_code
_entity_poly.pdbx_strand_id
1 'polypeptide(L)' 'MKRENFITDDEALSLDDLDAKIAQVTGKEPHIVLRSDAKTPFEYVVKVIDICKKHRISTFAIQTTKGGA' A
#
# COMPACT_ATOMS: atom_id res chain seq x y z
N MET A 1 15.54 -12.86 8.62
CA MET A 1 14.96 -12.14 7.46
C MET A 1 13.47 -12.00 7.70
N LYS A 2 12.96 -10.78 7.92
CA LYS A 2 11.50 -10.53 7.99
C LYS A 2 11.00 -10.47 6.55
N ARG A 3 10.01 -11.30 6.20
CA ARG A 3 9.34 -11.24 4.90
C ARG A 3 8.28 -10.14 4.99
N GLU A 4 8.40 -9.10 4.19
CA GLU A 4 7.37 -8.07 4.04
C GLU A 4 6.35 -8.54 3.00
N ASN A 5 5.08 -8.63 3.37
CA ASN A 5 4.01 -9.03 2.44
C ASN A 5 3.08 -7.83 2.24
N PHE A 6 3.01 -7.31 1.02
CA PHE A 6 2.02 -6.29 0.63
C PHE A 6 0.84 -7.00 -0.01
N ILE A 7 -0.39 -6.76 0.45
CA ILE A 7 -1.56 -7.49 -0.09
C ILE A 7 -2.37 -6.57 -1.01
N THR A 8 -2.58 -7.01 -2.26
CA THR A 8 -3.54 -6.39 -3.18
C THR A 8 -4.39 -7.48 -3.80
N ASP A 9 -5.71 -7.34 -3.79
CA ASP A 9 -6.65 -8.39 -4.23
C ASP A 9 -6.38 -9.75 -3.55
N ASP A 10 -6.09 -9.73 -2.24
CA ASP A 10 -5.78 -10.92 -1.43
C ASP A 10 -4.48 -11.68 -1.82
N GLU A 11 -3.64 -11.11 -2.69
CA GLU A 11 -2.34 -11.67 -3.04
C GLU A 11 -1.17 -10.92 -2.39
N ALA A 12 -0.23 -11.67 -1.80
CA ALA A 12 1.02 -11.12 -1.27
C ALA A 12 1.99 -10.78 -2.41
N LEU A 13 2.45 -9.54 -2.44
CA LEU A 13 3.33 -8.94 -3.42
C LEU A 13 4.61 -8.42 -2.77
N SER A 14 5.69 -8.42 -3.56
CA SER A 14 6.87 -7.62 -3.27
C SER A 14 6.63 -6.13 -3.55
N LEU A 15 7.57 -5.26 -3.16
CA LEU A 15 7.49 -3.83 -3.51
C LEU A 15 7.60 -3.59 -5.03
N ASP A 16 8.41 -4.39 -5.74
CA ASP A 16 8.55 -4.28 -7.19
C ASP A 16 7.25 -4.67 -7.91
N ASP A 17 6.60 -5.74 -7.45
CA ASP A 17 5.31 -6.18 -7.99
C ASP A 17 4.20 -5.17 -7.67
N LEU A 18 4.25 -4.54 -6.49
CA LEU A 18 3.33 -3.48 -6.10
C LEU A 18 3.47 -2.25 -7.02
N ASP A 19 4.69 -1.81 -7.33
CA ASP A 19 4.91 -0.71 -8.28
C ASP A 19 4.34 -1.03 -9.66
N ALA A 20 4.57 -2.26 -10.17
CA ALA A 20 4.04 -2.72 -11.43
C ALA A 20 2.50 -2.79 -11.44
N LYS A 21 1.88 -3.17 -10.31
CA LYS A 21 0.41 -3.23 -10.19
C LYS A 21 -0.21 -1.85 -10.09
N ILE A 22 0.40 -0.93 -9.36
CA ILE A 22 -0.03 0.48 -9.31
C ILE A 22 0.10 1.14 -10.69
N ALA A 23 1.14 0.83 -11.47
CA ALA A 23 1.29 1.33 -12.84
C ALA A 23 0.13 0.92 -13.78
N GLN A 24 -0.54 -0.20 -13.49
CA GLN A 24 -1.68 -0.70 -14.26
C GLN A 24 -3.02 -0.10 -13.81
N VAL A 25 -3.04 0.62 -12.69
CA VAL A 25 -4.24 1.29 -12.18
C VAL A 25 -4.61 2.43 -13.13
N THR A 26 -5.59 2.17 -14.00
CA THR A 26 -6.08 3.10 -15.01
C THR A 26 -7.50 3.54 -14.64
N GLY A 27 -7.61 4.75 -14.11
CA GLY A 27 -8.88 5.37 -13.74
C GLY A 27 -8.68 6.85 -13.48
N LYS A 28 -9.71 7.69 -13.74
CA LYS A 28 -9.59 9.13 -13.48
C LYS A 28 -9.27 9.43 -12.01
N GLU A 29 -9.77 8.59 -11.10
CA GLU A 29 -9.52 8.69 -9.66
C GLU A 29 -9.55 7.28 -9.02
N PRO A 30 -8.41 6.59 -8.91
CA PRO A 30 -8.39 5.28 -8.27
C PRO A 30 -8.60 5.40 -6.77
N HIS A 31 -9.51 4.59 -6.23
CA HIS A 31 -9.75 4.51 -4.80
C HIS A 31 -8.77 3.54 -4.14
N ILE A 32 -7.68 4.07 -3.57
CA ILE A 32 -6.66 3.29 -2.87
C ILE A 32 -6.89 3.32 -1.35
N VAL A 33 -6.88 2.15 -0.73
CA VAL A 33 -6.90 2.01 0.74
C VAL A 33 -5.62 1.31 1.19
N LEU A 34 -4.78 2.01 1.94
CA LEU A 34 -3.61 1.44 2.59
C LEU A 34 -4.05 0.82 3.91
N ARG A 35 -4.00 -0.50 4.00
CA ARG A 35 -4.21 -1.25 5.24
C ARG A 35 -2.87 -1.66 5.82
N SER A 36 -2.62 -1.29 7.06
CA SER A 36 -1.40 -1.68 7.77
C SER A 36 -1.74 -2.25 9.13
N ASP A 37 -1.08 -3.35 9.51
CA ASP A 37 -1.13 -3.87 10.87
C ASP A 37 -0.51 -2.89 11.87
N ALA A 38 -0.98 -2.93 13.12
CA ALA A 38 -0.50 -2.06 14.20
C ALA A 38 1.02 -2.15 14.47
N LYS A 39 1.66 -3.26 14.06
CA LYS A 39 3.10 -3.50 14.22
C LYS A 39 3.93 -3.10 13.00
N THR A 40 3.30 -2.67 11.91
CA THR A 40 4.00 -2.28 10.69
C THR A 40 4.80 -1.00 10.93
N PRO A 41 6.13 -1.03 10.73
CA PRO A 41 6.93 0.18 10.85
C PRO A 41 6.45 1.25 9.85
N PHE A 42 6.39 2.50 10.32
CA PHE A 42 5.88 3.62 9.53
C PHE A 42 6.63 3.81 8.20
N GLU A 43 7.92 3.46 8.14
CA GLU A 43 8.72 3.50 6.90
C GLU A 43 8.10 2.71 5.74
N TYR A 44 7.40 1.61 6.03
CA TYR A 44 6.75 0.80 5.00
C TYR A 44 5.51 1.47 4.46
N VAL A 45 4.75 2.15 5.33
CA VAL A 45 3.61 2.95 4.92
C VAL A 45 4.08 4.08 4.00
N VAL A 46 5.18 4.76 4.36
CA VAL A 46 5.79 5.81 3.53
C VAL A 46 6.23 5.28 2.17
N LYS A 47 6.91 4.12 2.12
CA LYS A 47 7.32 3.49 0.85
C LYS A 47 6.14 3.25 -0.10
N VAL A 48 5.02 2.76 0.42
CA VAL A 48 3.80 2.55 -0.39
C VAL A 48 3.19 3.87 -0.86
N ILE A 49 3.18 4.90 0.00
CA ILE A 49 2.72 6.25 -0.37
C ILE A 49 3.59 6.83 -1.49
N ASP A 50 4.91 6.66 -1.42
CA ASP A 50 5.84 7.16 -2.42
C ASP A 50 5.64 6.46 -3.78
N ILE A 51 5.36 5.15 -3.78
CA ILE A 51 4.96 4.40 -4.98
C ILE A 51 3.66 4.99 -5.56
N CYS A 52 2.63 5.22 -4.75
CA CYS A 52 1.38 5.83 -5.22
C CYS A 52 1.61 7.21 -5.85
N LYS A 53 2.41 8.06 -5.19
CA LYS A 53 2.76 9.40 -5.68
C LYS A 53 3.55 9.38 -6.99
N LYS A 54 4.47 8.43 -7.16
CA LYS A 54 5.22 8.22 -8.40
C LYS A 54 4.28 8.03 -9.60
N HIS A 55 3.13 7.38 -9.38
CA HIS A 55 2.08 7.13 -10.38
C HIS A 55 0.96 8.19 -10.36
N ARG A 56 1.21 9.37 -9.77
CA ARG A 56 0.26 10.50 -9.68
C ARG A 56 -1.02 10.19 -8.90
N ILE A 57 -0.98 9.21 -8.01
CA ILE A 57 -2.10 8.90 -7.12
C ILE A 57 -1.87 9.63 -5.80
N SER A 58 -2.61 10.72 -5.61
CA SER A 58 -2.53 11.56 -4.40
C SER A 58 -3.69 11.35 -3.44
N THR A 59 -4.73 10.63 -3.85
CA THR A 59 -5.92 10.36 -3.05
C THR A 59 -5.87 8.92 -2.56
N PHE A 60 -5.75 8.74 -1.25
CA PHE A 60 -5.75 7.43 -0.62
C PHE A 60 -6.24 7.52 0.81
N ALA A 61 -6.88 6.45 1.29
CA ALA A 61 -7.28 6.31 2.68
C ALA A 61 -6.28 5.42 3.43
N ILE A 62 -5.88 5.83 4.63
CA ILE A 62 -5.09 4.97 5.52
C ILE A 62 -6.05 4.35 6.53
N GLN A 63 -6.14 3.03 6.53
CA GLN A 63 -6.94 2.27 7.48
C GLN A 63 -6.00 1.47 8.37
N THR A 64 -5.97 1.85 9.65
CA THR A 64 -5.31 1.06 10.69
C THR A 64 -6.35 0.18 11.38
N THR A 65 -5.97 -1.03 11.77
CA THR A 65 -6.78 -1.81 12.70
C THR A 65 -6.69 -1.14 14.08
N LYS A 66 -7.82 -1.00 14.79
CA LYS A 66 -7.78 -0.57 16.21
C LYS A 66 -6.79 -1.48 16.92
N GLY A 67 -5.73 -0.90 17.48
CA GLY A 67 -4.89 -1.60 18.43
C GLY A 67 -5.81 -2.21 19.49
N GLY A 68 -5.78 -3.53 19.65
CA GLY A 68 -6.59 -4.20 20.65
C GLY A 68 -6.36 -3.55 22.01
N ALA A 69 -7.45 -3.11 22.62
CA ALA A 69 -7.50 -2.80 24.04
C ALA A 69 -7.62 -4.13 24.82
#